data_AF-A0A6I0EWC0-F1
#
_entry.id   AF-A0A6I0EWC0-F1
#
_cell.length_a   1.000
_cell.length_b   1.000
_cell.length_c   1.000
_cell.angle_alpha   90.00
_cell.angle_beta   90.00
_cell.angle_gamma   90.00
#
_symmetry.space_group_name_H-M   'P 1'
#
loop_
_entity.id
_entity.type
_entity.pdbx_description
1 polymer ?
#
loop_
_entity_poly.entity_id
_entity_poly.type
_entity_poly.pdbx_seq_one_letter_code
_entity_poly.pdbx_strand_id
1 'polypeptide(L)'
;MLLRERSWCDADVATDSTGTGKNASDGLTGLAIERPFIPDPANERVHAALKSSNEPRANAGRGGGDRTGGDQPLLCKEPDRLADLQRRFGTTPIVLFLLLLLAGNLGCGGDFSLSDNPSLVEPFSQLDLGAEPSGDELAENESFAQAQQLPVSVRVDYTLRGSIDSADDVDVYDAGPVEVGDRILAEVFADDGLQAAIAFFDENGHSLLVNDSRNAYLGRLEPYVDLVARRGSAQAYLVVTSTPGTLSTGDYTLAVRIDPGAEALSPTPQRILLNFDGAEDVGFGGRPDIDIPAFDAAGISPTFAGASADLAEQITALVREDFAGLDVEILSTVEGASADGETSVIHFGTYDAALLGVAESVDEYNGETRQDAIVFTDTFAAFNPLNPSIDEMAQAIANVASHEIGHLLGLVHTSGSEDLMDITASLSQLMLDQSFVVAGLHPTVFLIGAQNSPVYLSDSVGADAAVQKAAARTALMRRAAGLLRRPPGSPDLPRSGLHFGSCGHGPRRPD
;
A
#
# COMPACT_ATOMS: atom_id res chain seq x y z
N MET A 1 -5.56 58.43 14.33
CA MET A 1 -6.50 58.11 15.42
C MET A 1 -6.25 56.64 15.75
N LEU A 2 -5.11 56.30 16.36
CA LEU A 2 -4.86 56.13 17.80
C LEU A 2 -5.87 55.20 18.51
N LEU A 3 -5.45 53.94 18.72
CA LEU A 3 -5.45 53.13 19.97
C LEU A 3 -5.45 51.63 19.57
N ARG A 4 -4.39 50.84 19.80
CA ARG A 4 -3.95 50.17 21.06
C ARG A 4 -5.05 49.27 21.64
N GLU A 5 -4.90 47.94 21.57
CA GLU A 5 -4.12 47.02 22.44
C GLU A 5 -4.99 46.40 23.56
N ARG A 6 -4.64 45.14 23.90
CA ARG A 6 -4.86 44.35 25.14
C ARG A 6 -5.92 43.25 25.03
N SER A 7 -5.55 41.97 24.96
CA SER A 7 -4.78 41.09 25.87
C SER A 7 -5.66 40.42 26.93
N TRP A 8 -5.69 39.10 26.84
CA TRP A 8 -6.03 38.16 27.90
C TRP A 8 -4.91 38.02 28.93
N CYS A 9 -5.30 37.41 30.06
CA CYS A 9 -4.54 36.67 31.09
C CYS A 9 -4.32 37.31 32.46
N ASP A 10 -4.41 36.38 33.43
CA ASP A 10 -3.95 36.34 34.82
C ASP A 10 -5.04 36.52 35.90
N ALA A 11 -5.11 35.74 36.98
CA ALA A 11 -4.47 34.50 37.38
C ALA A 11 -5.14 33.97 38.68
N ASP A 12 -5.00 32.67 38.92
CA ASP A 12 -4.58 32.04 40.19
C ASP A 12 -5.42 31.95 41.50
N VAL A 13 -5.30 30.75 42.09
CA VAL A 13 -5.24 30.37 43.53
C VAL A 13 -6.52 29.88 44.25
N ALA A 14 -6.61 28.54 44.31
CA ALA A 14 -6.54 27.64 45.47
C ALA A 14 -7.65 27.55 46.57
N THR A 15 -7.86 26.27 46.94
CA THR A 15 -8.33 25.66 48.21
C THR A 15 -9.77 25.90 48.65
N ASP A 16 -10.54 24.83 48.82
CA ASP A 16 -10.68 24.19 50.13
C ASP A 16 -11.28 22.77 50.04
N SER A 17 -11.06 22.07 51.14
CA SER A 17 -11.19 20.66 51.43
C SER A 17 -12.51 20.33 52.16
N THR A 18 -12.69 19.03 52.40
CA THR A 18 -13.59 18.36 53.36
C THR A 18 -14.93 17.84 52.84
N GLY A 19 -15.08 16.52 52.96
CA GLY A 19 -16.31 15.81 52.60
C GLY A 19 -16.22 14.29 52.80
N THR A 20 -15.81 13.86 53.99
CA THR A 20 -15.83 12.46 54.43
C THR A 20 -17.25 11.88 54.42
N GLY A 21 -17.46 10.73 53.78
CA GLY A 21 -18.68 9.92 53.89
C GLY A 21 -18.37 8.44 53.66
N LYS A 22 -18.24 7.69 54.75
CA LYS A 22 -18.08 6.23 54.82
C LYS A 22 -19.45 5.53 54.89
N ASN A 23 -19.43 4.24 54.52
CA ASN A 23 -20.41 3.15 54.75
C ASN A 23 -21.49 3.02 53.66
N ALA A 24 -21.93 1.85 53.19
CA ALA A 24 -21.76 0.44 53.53
C ALA A 24 -22.26 -0.35 52.29
N SER A 25 -21.48 -1.30 51.74
CA SER A 25 -21.65 -2.76 51.87
C SER A 25 -23.06 -3.34 51.61
N ASP A 26 -23.05 -4.43 50.83
CA ASP A 26 -24.09 -5.44 50.54
C ASP A 26 -24.63 -5.30 49.11
N GLY A 27 -24.51 -6.24 48.19
CA GLY A 27 -24.06 -7.63 48.24
C GLY A 27 -24.84 -8.36 47.16
N LEU A 28 -24.19 -8.82 46.08
CA LEU A 28 -24.78 -9.78 45.14
C LEU A 28 -23.68 -10.68 44.56
N THR A 29 -23.67 -11.88 45.10
CA THR A 29 -22.92 -13.05 44.67
C THR A 29 -23.59 -13.73 43.46
N GLY A 30 -22.77 -14.14 42.50
CA GLY A 30 -22.82 -15.51 41.96
C GLY A 30 -23.46 -15.71 40.58
N LEU A 31 -22.62 -15.99 39.58
CA LEU A 31 -22.64 -17.24 38.79
C LEU A 31 -21.48 -17.24 37.79
N ALA A 32 -20.32 -17.73 38.24
CA ALA A 32 -19.21 -18.10 37.36
C ALA A 32 -19.45 -19.54 36.88
N ILE A 33 -19.53 -19.72 35.56
CA ILE A 33 -19.51 -21.04 34.91
C ILE A 33 -18.06 -21.33 34.57
N GLU A 34 -17.37 -22.10 35.41
CA GLU A 34 -16.09 -22.71 35.08
C GLU A 34 -16.32 -23.81 34.04
N ARG A 35 -15.71 -23.67 32.86
CA ARG A 35 -15.55 -24.77 31.89
C ARG A 35 -14.17 -25.41 32.10
N PRO A 36 -14.05 -26.74 32.15
CA PRO A 36 -12.78 -27.40 32.32
C PRO A 36 -11.92 -27.29 31.06
N PHE A 37 -10.66 -26.94 31.26
CA PHE A 37 -9.59 -26.99 30.28
C PHE A 37 -9.31 -28.46 29.91
N ILE A 38 -9.57 -28.82 28.65
CA ILE A 38 -9.21 -30.12 28.07
C ILE A 38 -7.95 -29.88 27.23
N PRO A 39 -6.77 -30.42 27.60
CA PRO A 39 -5.57 -30.27 26.79
C PRO A 39 -5.67 -31.09 25.50
N ASP A 40 -5.35 -30.43 24.38
CA ASP A 40 -5.26 -31.00 23.04
C ASP A 40 -4.03 -31.93 22.93
N PRO A 41 -4.21 -33.23 22.59
CA PRO A 41 -3.11 -34.19 22.45
C PRO A 41 -2.26 -34.03 21.18
N ALA A 42 -2.47 -32.99 20.37
CA ALA A 42 -1.72 -32.79 19.12
C ALA A 42 -0.28 -32.24 19.29
N ASN A 43 0.15 -31.85 20.49
CA ASN A 43 1.40 -31.09 20.67
C ASN A 43 2.65 -31.88 21.14
N GLU A 44 2.56 -33.21 21.30
CA GLU A 44 3.72 -34.03 21.75
C GLU A 44 4.55 -34.65 20.61
N ARG A 45 4.18 -34.48 19.33
CA ARG A 45 4.88 -35.14 18.21
C ARG A 45 5.94 -34.30 17.51
N VAL A 46 6.09 -33.01 17.85
CA VAL A 46 7.06 -32.12 17.19
C VAL A 46 8.45 -32.18 17.86
N HIS A 47 8.55 -32.59 19.13
CA HIS A 47 9.84 -32.67 19.84
C HIS A 47 10.64 -33.96 19.64
N ALA A 48 10.10 -34.96 18.92
CA ALA A 48 10.78 -36.25 18.71
C ALA A 48 11.52 -36.37 17.36
N ALA A 49 11.36 -35.44 16.42
CA ALA A 49 11.94 -35.54 15.07
C ALA A 49 13.30 -34.84 14.89
N LEU A 50 13.81 -34.12 15.91
CA LEU A 50 15.05 -33.33 15.82
C LEU A 50 16.27 -33.93 16.56
N LYS A 51 16.25 -35.25 16.86
CA LYS A 51 17.34 -35.91 17.61
C LYS A 51 18.00 -37.12 16.92
N SER A 52 17.75 -37.40 15.65
CA SER A 52 18.29 -38.63 14.99
C SER A 52 19.05 -38.43 13.67
N SER A 53 19.83 -37.37 13.53
CA SER A 53 20.80 -37.28 12.42
C SER A 53 22.14 -36.71 12.88
N ASN A 54 22.93 -37.56 13.54
CA ASN A 54 24.37 -37.34 13.71
C ASN A 54 25.07 -38.70 13.64
N GLU A 55 25.48 -39.11 12.43
CA GLU A 55 26.53 -40.10 12.25
C GLU A 55 27.66 -39.50 11.40
N PRO A 56 28.94 -39.76 11.77
CA PRO A 56 30.10 -39.19 11.10
C PRO A 56 30.48 -40.02 9.87
N ARG A 57 30.67 -39.37 8.72
CA ARG A 57 31.27 -40.01 7.54
C ARG A 57 32.79 -39.87 7.53
N ALA A 58 33.41 -41.03 7.35
CA ALA A 58 34.83 -41.28 7.38
C ALA A 58 35.58 -40.74 6.16
N ASN A 59 36.87 -40.55 6.40
CA ASN A 59 37.92 -40.01 5.56
C ASN A 59 38.59 -41.14 4.74
N ALA A 60 38.66 -41.02 3.41
CA ALA A 60 39.59 -41.69 2.48
C ALA A 60 39.25 -41.21 1.05
N GLY A 61 40.15 -40.82 0.15
CA GLY A 61 41.60 -40.87 0.15
C GLY A 61 42.20 -40.18 -1.09
N ARG A 62 43.53 -40.27 -1.14
CA ARG A 62 44.50 -39.72 -2.11
C ARG A 62 44.16 -39.96 -3.60
N GLY A 63 44.54 -38.97 -4.42
CA GLY A 63 44.89 -39.16 -5.83
C GLY A 63 45.70 -37.97 -6.34
N GLY A 64 47.03 -38.09 -6.35
CA GLY A 64 47.94 -37.09 -6.91
C GLY A 64 48.02 -37.18 -8.44
N GLY A 65 48.30 -36.04 -9.08
CA GLY A 65 48.48 -35.93 -10.53
C GLY A 65 49.14 -34.61 -10.88
N ASP A 66 50.46 -34.61 -10.78
CA ASP A 66 51.38 -33.56 -11.20
C ASP A 66 51.40 -33.43 -12.74
N ARG A 67 51.39 -32.21 -13.28
CA ARG A 67 52.00 -31.88 -14.58
C ARG A 67 52.13 -30.37 -14.82
N THR A 68 53.38 -30.01 -15.01
CA THR A 68 54.03 -28.75 -15.35
C THR A 68 53.87 -28.31 -16.80
N GLY A 69 54.06 -27.00 -17.05
CA GLY A 69 54.41 -26.39 -18.35
C GLY A 69 53.28 -25.49 -18.86
N GLY A 70 53.42 -24.17 -18.98
CA GLY A 70 54.58 -23.39 -19.42
C GLY A 70 54.28 -22.87 -20.82
N ASP A 71 53.93 -21.58 -20.93
CA ASP A 71 54.26 -20.64 -22.02
C ASP A 71 53.19 -19.53 -22.17
N GLN A 72 53.62 -18.30 -21.89
CA GLN A 72 53.03 -17.08 -22.46
C GLN A 72 53.44 -16.97 -23.94
N PRO A 73 52.76 -16.18 -24.80
CA PRO A 73 53.11 -14.75 -24.88
C PRO A 73 51.98 -13.80 -25.39
N LEU A 74 52.30 -12.48 -25.37
CA LEU A 74 51.70 -11.35 -26.12
C LEU A 74 50.35 -10.81 -25.58
N LEU A 75 50.28 -9.72 -24.80
CA LEU A 75 50.71 -8.34 -25.03
C LEU A 75 49.92 -7.62 -26.15
N CYS A 76 48.65 -7.31 -25.84
CA CYS A 76 47.92 -6.20 -26.45
C CYS A 76 47.66 -5.16 -25.36
N LYS A 77 48.38 -4.04 -25.44
CA LYS A 77 48.07 -2.79 -24.74
C LYS A 77 46.89 -2.14 -25.46
N GLU A 78 45.77 -1.97 -24.78
CA GLU A 78 44.80 -0.93 -25.10
C GLU A 78 44.80 0.14 -24.00
N PRO A 79 44.68 1.43 -24.34
CA PRO A 79 44.89 2.51 -23.39
C PRO A 79 43.65 2.85 -22.57
N ASP A 80 43.90 3.11 -21.30
CA ASP A 80 43.16 3.91 -20.32
C ASP A 80 42.05 4.82 -20.90
N ARG A 81 40.81 4.32 -20.94
CA ARG A 81 39.61 5.15 -21.14
C ARG A 81 38.92 5.58 -19.85
N LEU A 82 39.26 4.99 -18.69
CA LEU A 82 38.69 5.41 -17.39
C LEU A 82 39.43 6.60 -16.75
N ALA A 83 40.70 6.82 -17.07
CA ALA A 83 41.47 7.94 -16.50
C ALA A 83 41.18 9.30 -17.18
N ASP A 84 40.61 9.31 -18.40
CA ASP A 84 40.25 10.56 -19.12
C ASP A 84 38.86 11.09 -18.74
N LEU A 85 37.96 10.21 -18.27
CA LEU A 85 36.63 10.61 -17.76
C LEU A 85 36.71 11.29 -16.39
N GLN A 86 37.62 10.84 -15.51
CA GLN A 86 37.83 11.48 -14.20
C GLN A 86 38.61 12.81 -14.25
N ARG A 87 39.33 13.11 -15.35
CA ARG A 87 40.03 14.41 -15.52
C ARG A 87 39.19 15.49 -16.19
N ARG A 88 38.11 15.14 -16.88
CA ARG A 88 37.25 16.12 -17.57
C ARG A 88 36.17 16.75 -16.68
N PHE A 89 35.90 16.20 -15.49
CA PHE A 89 34.96 16.78 -14.52
C PHE A 89 35.71 17.32 -13.29
N GLY A 90 36.33 18.50 -13.47
CA GLY A 90 36.93 19.25 -12.38
C GLY A 90 35.88 19.76 -11.39
N THR A 91 35.94 19.27 -10.14
CA THR A 91 35.61 19.93 -8.85
C THR A 91 34.53 21.02 -8.78
N THR A 92 33.44 20.94 -9.54
CA THR A 92 32.26 21.80 -9.32
C THR A 92 30.92 21.08 -9.58
N PRO A 93 30.51 20.04 -8.80
CA PRO A 93 29.21 19.40 -9.04
C PRO A 93 28.08 19.87 -8.11
N ILE A 94 28.29 20.76 -7.14
CA ILE A 94 27.23 21.09 -6.17
C ILE A 94 26.35 22.28 -6.59
N VAL A 95 26.90 23.25 -7.34
CA VAL A 95 26.14 24.46 -7.73
C VAL A 95 25.40 24.29 -9.06
N LEU A 96 25.90 23.47 -9.98
CA LEU A 96 25.24 23.23 -11.28
C LEU A 96 24.08 22.21 -11.17
N PHE A 97 24.15 21.30 -10.19
CA PHE A 97 23.08 20.34 -9.91
C PHE A 97 21.87 21.02 -9.24
N LEU A 98 22.10 22.02 -8.37
CA LEU A 98 21.03 22.87 -7.82
C LEU A 98 20.39 23.80 -8.87
N LEU A 99 21.14 24.23 -9.90
CA LEU A 99 20.62 25.11 -10.96
C LEU A 99 19.85 24.36 -12.06
N LEU A 100 20.12 23.07 -12.27
CA LEU A 100 19.33 22.20 -13.16
C LEU A 100 18.03 21.71 -12.52
N LEU A 101 17.98 21.58 -11.18
CA LEU A 101 16.73 21.36 -10.44
C LEU A 101 15.78 22.58 -10.49
N LEU A 102 16.31 23.79 -10.71
CA LEU A 102 15.52 25.02 -10.82
C LEU A 102 15.09 25.36 -12.28
N ALA A 103 15.73 24.77 -13.30
CA ALA A 103 15.47 25.07 -14.71
C ALA A 103 14.62 24.01 -15.44
N GLY A 104 14.33 22.86 -14.81
CA GLY A 104 13.44 21.82 -15.36
C GLY A 104 11.94 22.11 -15.27
N ASN A 105 11.53 23.23 -14.65
CA ASN A 105 10.12 23.58 -14.40
C ASN A 105 9.43 24.34 -15.54
N LEU A 106 9.98 24.35 -16.76
CA LEU A 106 9.36 25.02 -17.91
C LEU A 106 9.06 24.01 -19.02
N GLY A 107 7.91 23.35 -18.91
CA GLY A 107 7.35 22.52 -19.96
C GLY A 107 6.00 21.96 -19.56
N CYS A 108 4.95 22.41 -20.26
CA CYS A 108 3.54 22.01 -20.15
C CYS A 108 2.81 22.43 -18.86
N GLY A 109 2.24 23.64 -18.90
CA GLY A 109 1.13 24.09 -18.07
C GLY A 109 0.48 25.26 -18.77
N GLY A 110 -0.68 25.02 -19.42
CA GLY A 110 -1.58 26.11 -19.75
C GLY A 110 -2.21 26.63 -18.46
N ASP A 111 -2.41 27.94 -18.36
CA ASP A 111 -3.11 28.57 -17.24
C ASP A 111 -4.52 27.96 -17.08
N PHE A 112 -4.68 26.99 -16.19
CA PHE A 112 -5.98 26.61 -15.65
C PHE A 112 -6.29 27.56 -14.50
N SER A 113 -7.04 28.62 -14.82
CA SER A 113 -7.58 29.55 -13.83
C SER A 113 -8.61 28.81 -12.97
N LEU A 114 -8.21 28.36 -11.78
CA LEU A 114 -9.06 27.76 -10.73
C LEU A 114 -9.97 28.80 -10.03
N SER A 115 -10.37 29.87 -10.72
CA SER A 115 -10.93 31.06 -10.07
C SER A 115 -12.46 31.16 -10.07
N ASP A 116 -13.21 30.10 -10.39
CA ASP A 116 -14.67 30.15 -10.29
C ASP A 116 -15.30 28.83 -9.79
N ASN A 117 -15.78 28.92 -8.54
CA ASN A 117 -16.89 28.23 -7.87
C ASN A 117 -16.71 26.82 -7.26
N PRO A 118 -17.11 26.65 -5.98
CA PRO A 118 -17.22 25.34 -5.33
C PRO A 118 -18.34 24.51 -6.00
N SER A 119 -18.07 23.23 -6.25
CA SER A 119 -19.05 22.13 -6.28
C SER A 119 -20.43 22.41 -6.94
N LEU A 120 -20.51 23.11 -8.08
CA LEU A 120 -21.77 23.25 -8.84
C LEU A 120 -22.12 22.00 -9.67
N VAL A 121 -21.38 20.92 -9.50
CA VAL A 121 -21.72 19.64 -10.14
C VAL A 121 -22.79 18.98 -9.29
N GLU A 122 -23.93 18.62 -9.90
CA GLU A 122 -24.97 17.83 -9.23
C GLU A 122 -24.32 16.65 -8.48
N PRO A 123 -24.74 16.37 -7.23
CA PRO A 123 -24.16 15.30 -6.44
C PRO A 123 -24.27 14.00 -7.23
N PHE A 124 -23.12 13.36 -7.50
CA PHE A 124 -23.07 12.14 -8.29
C PHE A 124 -23.86 11.02 -7.61
N SER A 125 -23.83 11.03 -6.28
CA SER A 125 -24.52 10.11 -5.38
C SER A 125 -26.05 10.27 -5.36
N GLN A 126 -26.58 11.34 -5.99
CA GLN A 126 -27.98 11.75 -5.88
C GLN A 126 -28.42 11.97 -4.41
N LEU A 127 -27.46 12.24 -3.51
CA LEU A 127 -27.76 12.60 -2.13
C LEU A 127 -28.34 14.01 -2.10
N ASP A 128 -29.47 14.17 -1.42
CA ASP A 128 -30.08 15.45 -1.15
C ASP A 128 -29.39 16.09 0.06
N LEU A 129 -28.64 17.16 -0.19
CA LEU A 129 -28.02 17.95 0.89
C LEU A 129 -29.08 18.67 1.76
N GLY A 130 -30.30 18.82 1.24
CA GLY A 130 -31.33 19.64 1.85
C GLY A 130 -30.91 21.13 1.91
N ALA A 131 -31.74 21.92 2.59
CA ALA A 131 -31.42 23.33 2.87
C ALA A 131 -30.70 23.51 4.22
N GLU A 132 -30.88 22.57 5.14
CA GLU A 132 -30.34 22.63 6.51
C GLU A 132 -29.76 21.26 6.89
N PRO A 133 -28.55 21.21 7.45
CA PRO A 133 -27.94 19.98 7.97
C PRO A 133 -28.82 19.31 9.04
N SER A 134 -28.81 17.98 9.07
CA SER A 134 -29.56 17.18 10.03
C SER A 134 -28.93 17.16 11.43
N GLY A 135 -27.62 17.45 11.52
CA GLY A 135 -26.89 17.58 12.78
C GLY A 135 -25.56 18.30 12.64
N ASP A 136 -24.91 18.50 13.78
CA ASP A 136 -23.54 19.02 13.89
C ASP A 136 -22.65 17.95 14.52
N GLU A 137 -21.38 17.98 14.16
CA GLU A 137 -20.31 17.21 14.76
C GLU A 137 -20.22 17.46 16.28
N LEU A 138 -19.88 16.39 17.01
CA LEU A 138 -19.52 16.44 18.41
C LEU A 138 -18.00 16.43 18.55
N ALA A 139 -17.47 17.30 19.41
CA ALA A 139 -16.06 17.27 19.75
C ALA A 139 -15.64 15.91 20.34
N GLU A 140 -14.33 15.61 20.23
CA GLU A 140 -13.68 14.40 20.75
C GLU A 140 -14.11 13.10 20.05
N ASN A 141 -14.26 13.11 18.73
CA ASN A 141 -14.59 11.95 17.87
C ASN A 141 -13.38 11.42 17.09
N GLU A 142 -12.14 11.62 17.57
CA GLU A 142 -10.92 11.33 16.78
C GLU A 142 -10.46 9.86 16.75
N SER A 143 -11.31 8.94 17.19
CA SER A 143 -10.99 7.51 17.19
C SER A 143 -12.22 6.62 17.07
N PHE A 144 -12.04 5.38 16.63
CA PHE A 144 -13.12 4.38 16.59
C PHE A 144 -13.82 4.17 17.94
N ALA A 145 -13.10 4.35 19.06
CA ALA A 145 -13.67 4.21 20.40
C ALA A 145 -14.53 5.41 20.84
N GLN A 146 -14.37 6.56 20.17
CA GLN A 146 -15.08 7.80 20.44
C GLN A 146 -16.01 8.20 19.29
N ALA A 147 -16.25 7.29 18.34
CA ALA A 147 -17.02 7.56 17.14
C ALA A 147 -18.40 8.16 17.47
N GLN A 148 -18.76 9.26 16.81
CA GLN A 148 -20.07 9.86 16.94
C GLN A 148 -21.12 9.00 16.23
N GLN A 149 -22.15 8.57 16.96
CA GLN A 149 -23.25 7.82 16.36
C GLN A 149 -24.02 8.68 15.36
N LEU A 150 -24.07 8.23 14.11
CA LEU A 150 -24.94 8.81 13.11
C LEU A 150 -26.35 8.23 13.28
N PRO A 151 -27.41 9.06 13.39
CA PRO A 151 -28.78 8.58 13.43
C PRO A 151 -29.28 8.19 12.03
N VAL A 152 -28.46 7.46 11.25
CA VAL A 152 -28.80 7.05 9.89
C VAL A 152 -29.98 6.11 9.96
N SER A 153 -31.10 6.57 9.41
CA SER A 153 -32.24 5.72 9.12
C SER A 153 -32.11 5.20 7.70
N VAL A 154 -32.44 3.93 7.52
CA VAL A 154 -32.48 3.24 6.24
C VAL A 154 -33.20 4.09 5.17
N ARG A 155 -32.55 4.35 4.02
CA ARG A 155 -33.06 5.14 2.88
C ARG A 155 -33.42 6.61 3.16
N VAL A 156 -32.86 7.19 4.21
CA VAL A 156 -32.98 8.62 4.48
C VAL A 156 -31.60 9.24 4.40
N ASP A 157 -31.45 10.24 3.54
CA ASP A 157 -30.24 11.03 3.47
C ASP A 157 -30.08 11.77 4.81
N TYR A 158 -28.93 11.57 5.46
CA TYR A 158 -28.55 12.28 6.67
C TYR A 158 -27.38 13.20 6.35
N THR A 159 -27.48 14.44 6.80
CA THR A 159 -26.45 15.46 6.58
C THR A 159 -25.89 15.97 7.89
N LEU A 160 -24.58 16.12 7.97
CA LEU A 160 -23.86 16.53 9.17
C LEU A 160 -22.88 17.65 8.81
N ARG A 161 -22.79 18.70 9.62
CA ARG A 161 -21.67 19.66 9.56
C ARG A 161 -20.54 19.22 10.47
N GLY A 162 -19.31 19.31 9.98
CA GLY A 162 -18.10 19.12 10.79
C GLY A 162 -16.99 20.08 10.36
N SER A 163 -15.85 19.99 11.03
CA SER A 163 -14.68 20.84 10.75
C SER A 163 -13.40 20.08 11.03
N ILE A 164 -12.46 20.12 10.08
CA ILE A 164 -11.09 19.63 10.26
C ILE A 164 -10.23 20.81 10.70
N ASP A 165 -9.94 20.88 12.00
CA ASP A 165 -9.25 22.02 12.63
C ASP A 165 -7.72 21.93 12.53
N SER A 166 -7.19 20.75 12.19
CA SER A 166 -5.75 20.54 11.98
C SER A 166 -5.48 19.43 10.96
N ALA A 167 -4.26 19.37 10.44
CA ALA A 167 -3.87 18.34 9.47
C ALA A 167 -3.90 16.91 10.05
N ASP A 168 -3.81 16.77 11.38
CA ASP A 168 -3.88 15.49 12.09
C ASP A 168 -5.28 15.22 12.66
N ASP A 169 -6.25 16.10 12.38
CA ASP A 169 -7.63 15.98 12.84
C ASP A 169 -8.39 14.94 12.02
N VAL A 170 -9.19 14.13 12.71
CA VAL A 170 -9.86 12.97 12.15
C VAL A 170 -11.23 12.88 12.78
N ASP A 171 -12.27 12.80 11.97
CA ASP A 171 -13.65 12.77 12.48
C ASP A 171 -14.22 11.38 12.22
N VAL A 172 -14.49 10.64 13.29
CA VAL A 172 -14.99 9.25 13.20
C VAL A 172 -16.48 9.21 13.53
N TYR A 173 -17.22 8.58 12.62
CA TYR A 173 -18.66 8.43 12.68
C TYR A 173 -19.05 6.97 12.71
N ASP A 174 -19.83 6.57 13.71
CA ASP A 174 -20.44 5.25 13.81
C ASP A 174 -21.67 5.23 12.88
N ALA A 175 -21.57 4.44 11.81
CA ALA A 175 -22.62 4.26 10.80
C ALA A 175 -23.62 3.13 11.16
N GLY A 176 -23.42 2.48 12.30
CA GLY A 176 -24.19 1.32 12.75
C GLY A 176 -23.82 0.01 12.03
N PRO A 177 -24.63 -1.04 12.20
CA PRO A 177 -24.42 -2.32 11.54
C PRO A 177 -24.65 -2.21 10.02
N VAL A 178 -23.93 -3.02 9.27
CA VAL A 178 -24.03 -3.15 7.81
C VAL A 178 -24.25 -4.62 7.47
N GLU A 179 -25.25 -4.93 6.66
CA GLU A 179 -25.50 -6.28 6.17
C GLU A 179 -24.92 -6.48 4.76
N VAL A 180 -24.71 -7.74 4.38
CA VAL A 180 -24.28 -8.08 3.02
C VAL A 180 -25.31 -7.60 2.01
N GLY A 181 -24.85 -6.87 0.99
CA GLY A 181 -25.68 -6.27 -0.05
C GLY A 181 -26.18 -4.87 0.30
N ASP A 182 -25.98 -4.36 1.51
CA ASP A 182 -26.27 -2.96 1.77
C ASP A 182 -25.36 -2.06 0.91
N ARG A 183 -25.92 -1.01 0.32
CA ARG A 183 -25.17 0.01 -0.42
C ARG A 183 -25.00 1.24 0.45
N ILE A 184 -23.75 1.64 0.65
CA ILE A 184 -23.34 2.79 1.42
C ILE A 184 -22.94 3.89 0.45
N LEU A 185 -23.64 5.02 0.54
CA LEU A 185 -23.36 6.23 -0.21
C LEU A 185 -22.95 7.31 0.79
N ALA A 186 -21.76 7.88 0.62
CA ALA A 186 -21.33 9.03 1.40
C ALA A 186 -20.55 10.02 0.53
N GLU A 187 -20.68 11.31 0.79
CA GLU A 187 -19.99 12.36 0.04
C GLU A 187 -19.64 13.51 0.98
N VAL A 188 -18.40 14.01 0.87
CA VAL A 188 -17.94 15.18 1.64
C VAL A 188 -17.96 16.41 0.75
N PHE A 189 -18.66 17.44 1.21
CA PHE A 189 -18.71 18.76 0.61
C PHE A 189 -17.87 19.69 1.48
N ALA A 190 -16.59 19.77 1.17
CA ALA A 190 -15.63 20.62 1.87
C ALA A 190 -15.69 22.07 1.36
N ASP A 191 -15.35 23.02 2.23
CA ASP A 191 -15.07 24.39 1.83
C ASP A 191 -13.75 24.51 1.04
N ASP A 192 -13.45 25.70 0.50
CA ASP A 192 -12.24 25.92 -0.30
C ASP A 192 -10.92 25.74 0.49
N GLY A 193 -10.98 25.71 1.83
CA GLY A 193 -9.82 25.57 2.70
C GLY A 193 -9.41 24.12 2.96
N LEU A 194 -10.36 23.19 2.80
CA LEU A 194 -10.18 21.78 3.10
C LEU A 194 -10.13 20.93 1.82
N GLN A 195 -9.03 20.19 1.65
CA GLN A 195 -8.98 19.04 0.75
C GLN A 195 -9.31 17.84 1.62
N ALA A 196 -10.56 17.37 1.58
CA ALA A 196 -11.00 16.28 2.43
C ALA A 196 -10.62 14.92 1.84
N ALA A 197 -10.53 13.91 2.70
CA ALA A 197 -10.58 12.50 2.32
C ALA A 197 -11.62 11.77 3.19
N ILE A 198 -12.18 10.69 2.64
CA ILE A 198 -13.18 9.86 3.30
C ILE A 198 -12.78 8.39 3.23
N ALA A 199 -13.06 7.65 4.28
CA ALA A 199 -12.88 6.19 4.28
C ALA A 199 -14.02 5.50 5.04
N PHE A 200 -14.25 4.24 4.67
CA PHE A 200 -15.24 3.37 5.30
C PHE A 200 -14.55 2.15 5.88
N PHE A 201 -14.82 1.84 7.15
CA PHE A 201 -14.16 0.78 7.91
C PHE A 201 -15.17 -0.20 8.52
N ASP A 202 -14.73 -1.44 8.69
CA ASP A 202 -15.47 -2.47 9.43
C ASP A 202 -15.33 -2.33 10.96
N GLU A 203 -15.89 -3.27 11.72
CA GLU A 203 -15.94 -3.21 13.19
C GLU A 203 -14.56 -3.30 13.86
N ASN A 204 -13.55 -3.75 13.11
CA ASN A 204 -12.17 -3.90 13.57
C ASN A 204 -11.29 -2.72 13.12
N GLY A 205 -11.86 -1.73 12.46
CA GLY A 205 -11.09 -0.62 11.88
C GLY A 205 -10.29 -1.05 10.63
N HIS A 206 -10.71 -2.11 9.93
CA HIS A 206 -10.14 -2.45 8.63
C HIS A 206 -10.86 -1.71 7.52
N SER A 207 -10.11 -1.08 6.62
CA SER A 207 -10.67 -0.34 5.49
C SER A 207 -11.41 -1.27 4.54
N LEU A 208 -12.58 -0.80 4.13
CA LEU A 208 -13.40 -1.35 3.07
C LEU A 208 -13.31 -0.50 1.80
N LEU A 209 -13.04 0.81 1.97
CA LEU A 209 -12.79 1.79 0.92
C LEU A 209 -12.05 2.98 1.53
N VAL A 210 -11.09 3.55 0.80
CA VAL A 210 -10.41 4.82 1.12
C VAL A 210 -10.41 5.66 -0.13
N ASN A 211 -10.84 6.92 -0.04
CA ASN A 211 -10.94 7.80 -1.19
C ASN A 211 -10.66 9.25 -0.79
N ASP A 212 -9.72 9.89 -1.48
CA ASP A 212 -9.35 11.30 -1.26
C ASP A 212 -9.83 12.24 -2.37
N SER A 213 -10.32 11.69 -3.48
CA SER A 213 -10.69 12.48 -4.65
C SER A 213 -11.55 11.69 -5.62
N ARG A 214 -12.59 12.34 -6.16
CA ARG A 214 -13.42 11.71 -7.19
C ARG A 214 -12.67 11.43 -8.48
N ASN A 215 -11.89 12.40 -8.93
CA ASN A 215 -11.01 12.29 -10.08
C ASN A 215 -9.97 13.41 -10.01
N ALA A 216 -8.80 13.10 -9.46
CA ALA A 216 -7.70 14.06 -9.33
C ALA A 216 -7.30 14.69 -10.69
N TYR A 217 -7.35 13.92 -11.78
CA TYR A 217 -6.95 14.38 -13.12
C TYR A 217 -7.90 15.41 -13.73
N LEU A 218 -9.19 15.30 -13.41
CA LEU A 218 -10.22 16.25 -13.83
C LEU A 218 -10.43 17.38 -12.81
N GLY A 219 -9.59 17.45 -11.76
CA GLY A 219 -9.71 18.43 -10.68
C GLY A 219 -10.95 18.24 -9.81
N ARG A 220 -11.56 17.06 -9.82
CA ARG A 220 -12.71 16.72 -8.99
C ARG A 220 -12.23 16.15 -7.66
N LEU A 221 -12.09 17.03 -6.68
CA LEU A 221 -11.49 16.73 -5.38
C LEU A 221 -12.52 16.30 -4.33
N GLU A 222 -13.80 16.15 -4.69
CA GLU A 222 -14.84 15.78 -3.72
C GLU A 222 -14.74 14.28 -3.39
N PRO A 223 -14.28 13.88 -2.19
CA PRO A 223 -14.13 12.47 -1.87
C PRO A 223 -15.52 11.85 -1.62
N TYR A 224 -15.68 10.58 -1.99
CA TYR A 224 -16.96 9.88 -1.86
C TYR A 224 -16.80 8.39 -1.59
N VAL A 225 -17.84 7.80 -1.00
CA VAL A 225 -18.02 6.35 -0.83
C VAL A 225 -19.22 5.93 -1.64
N ASP A 226 -19.04 4.94 -2.51
CA ASP A 226 -20.13 4.19 -3.15
C ASP A 226 -19.77 2.71 -3.08
N LEU A 227 -20.19 2.06 -1.99
CA LEU A 227 -19.78 0.70 -1.65
C LEU A 227 -21.00 -0.19 -1.50
N VAL A 228 -21.03 -1.32 -2.19
CA VAL A 228 -21.94 -2.43 -1.84
C VAL A 228 -21.20 -3.37 -0.91
N ALA A 229 -21.68 -3.52 0.31
CA ALA A 229 -21.04 -4.36 1.32
C ALA A 229 -21.03 -5.83 0.90
N ARG A 230 -19.83 -6.40 0.76
CA ARG A 230 -19.64 -7.81 0.42
C ARG A 230 -19.62 -8.72 1.65
N ARG A 231 -19.37 -8.12 2.83
CA ARG A 231 -19.43 -8.76 4.14
C ARG A 231 -20.27 -7.93 5.10
N GLY A 232 -20.96 -8.62 6.01
CA GLY A 232 -21.66 -7.95 7.10
C GLY A 232 -20.68 -7.50 8.17
N SER A 233 -20.97 -6.40 8.82
CA SER A 233 -20.28 -5.89 9.99
C SER A 233 -21.30 -5.55 11.06
N ALA A 234 -21.03 -5.96 12.30
CA ALA A 234 -21.86 -5.57 13.44
C ALA A 234 -21.80 -4.06 13.73
N GLN A 235 -20.76 -3.39 13.22
CA GLN A 235 -20.47 -1.98 13.47
C GLN A 235 -19.55 -1.45 12.36
N ALA A 236 -19.99 -0.50 11.55
CA ALA A 236 -19.15 0.16 10.57
C ALA A 236 -18.85 1.61 10.97
N TYR A 237 -17.76 2.13 10.42
CA TYR A 237 -17.33 3.51 10.67
C TYR A 237 -17.10 4.24 9.36
N LEU A 238 -17.56 5.48 9.30
CA LEU A 238 -17.21 6.44 8.28
C LEU A 238 -16.23 7.44 8.89
N VAL A 239 -15.15 7.75 8.19
CA VAL A 239 -14.10 8.64 8.71
C VAL A 239 -13.82 9.74 7.71
N VAL A 240 -13.78 10.99 8.18
CA VAL A 240 -13.38 12.17 7.41
C VAL A 240 -12.07 12.72 7.97
N THR A 241 -11.19 13.20 7.10
CA THR A 241 -9.90 13.79 7.46
C THR A 241 -9.50 14.81 6.39
N SER A 242 -8.45 15.60 6.61
CA SER A 242 -7.72 16.21 5.50
C SER A 242 -7.05 15.14 4.64
N THR A 243 -6.92 15.39 3.33
CA THR A 243 -6.17 14.56 2.40
C THR A 243 -4.76 14.41 2.93
N PRO A 244 -4.28 13.17 3.15
CA PRO A 244 -2.98 12.98 3.76
C PRO A 244 -1.84 13.63 2.97
N GLY A 245 -0.89 14.22 3.69
CA GLY A 245 0.22 14.99 3.10
C GLY A 245 -0.14 16.43 2.75
N THR A 246 -1.40 16.85 2.92
CA THR A 246 -1.80 18.26 2.90
C THR A 246 -1.79 18.84 4.31
N LEU A 247 -1.77 20.17 4.42
CA LEU A 247 -2.03 20.89 5.68
C LEU A 247 -3.39 21.60 5.62
N SER A 248 -4.32 21.04 4.85
CA SER A 248 -5.63 21.65 4.61
C SER A 248 -6.53 21.47 5.83
N THR A 249 -7.37 22.48 6.08
CA THR A 249 -8.25 22.59 7.24
C THR A 249 -9.46 23.39 6.83
N GLY A 250 -10.63 23.11 7.37
CA GLY A 250 -11.83 23.83 7.01
C GLY A 250 -13.11 23.11 7.40
N ASP A 251 -14.22 23.77 7.12
CA ASP A 251 -15.54 23.24 7.38
C ASP A 251 -15.94 22.24 6.27
N TYR A 252 -16.77 21.27 6.60
CA TYR A 252 -17.40 20.41 5.61
C TYR A 252 -18.85 20.07 5.97
N THR A 253 -19.58 19.64 4.95
CA THR A 253 -20.84 18.92 5.12
C THR A 253 -20.67 17.49 4.63
N LEU A 254 -20.95 16.52 5.50
CA LEU A 254 -21.02 15.11 5.15
C LEU A 254 -22.48 14.74 4.84
N ALA A 255 -22.73 14.15 3.68
CA ALA A 255 -24.01 13.50 3.37
C ALA A 255 -23.83 11.98 3.34
N VAL A 256 -24.76 11.24 3.93
CA VAL A 256 -24.71 9.78 4.02
C VAL A 256 -26.09 9.15 3.82
N ARG A 257 -26.15 8.04 3.09
CA ARG A 257 -27.31 7.15 2.97
C ARG A 257 -26.86 5.70 2.98
N ILE A 258 -27.61 4.85 3.68
CA ILE A 258 -27.49 3.39 3.60
C ILE A 258 -28.78 2.84 2.97
N ASP A 259 -28.62 2.21 1.80
CA ASP A 259 -29.67 1.57 1.04
C ASP A 259 -29.62 0.04 1.25
N PRO A 260 -30.61 -0.56 1.91
CA PRO A 260 -30.51 -1.94 2.34
C PRO A 260 -30.81 -2.90 1.20
N GLY A 261 -30.15 -4.06 1.24
CA GLY A 261 -30.51 -5.21 0.40
C GLY A 261 -30.39 -4.97 -1.10
N ALA A 262 -29.36 -4.25 -1.54
CA ALA A 262 -28.89 -4.38 -2.93
C ALA A 262 -28.38 -5.82 -3.16
N GLU A 263 -28.25 -6.19 -4.44
CA GLU A 263 -27.66 -7.49 -4.78
C GLU A 263 -26.20 -7.50 -4.36
N ALA A 264 -25.83 -8.45 -3.49
CA ALA A 264 -24.45 -8.63 -3.08
C ALA A 264 -23.58 -8.91 -4.31
N LEU A 265 -22.54 -8.11 -4.52
CA LEU A 265 -21.62 -8.31 -5.63
C LEU A 265 -20.83 -9.59 -5.39
N SER A 266 -20.85 -10.48 -6.37
CA SER A 266 -19.98 -11.66 -6.34
C SER A 266 -18.53 -11.22 -6.59
N PRO A 267 -17.54 -11.91 -6.00
CA PRO A 267 -16.15 -11.70 -6.37
C PRO A 267 -15.94 -11.95 -7.87
N THR A 268 -15.05 -11.18 -8.48
CA THR A 268 -14.73 -11.23 -9.91
C THR A 268 -13.34 -11.83 -10.08
N PRO A 269 -13.20 -13.06 -10.62
CA PRO A 269 -11.89 -13.65 -10.90
C PRO A 269 -11.06 -12.77 -11.82
N GLN A 270 -9.74 -12.84 -11.72
CA GLN A 270 -8.83 -12.01 -12.52
C GLN A 270 -7.78 -12.82 -13.25
N ARG A 271 -7.41 -12.38 -14.46
CA ARG A 271 -6.29 -12.93 -15.23
C ARG A 271 -5.24 -11.86 -15.41
N ILE A 272 -3.99 -12.22 -15.12
CA ILE A 272 -2.87 -11.27 -15.10
C ILE A 272 -1.74 -11.85 -15.92
N LEU A 273 -1.26 -11.10 -16.90
CA LEU A 273 -0.08 -11.43 -17.68
C LEU A 273 1.15 -10.72 -17.13
N LEU A 274 2.17 -11.49 -16.78
CA LEU A 274 3.52 -10.96 -16.57
C LEU A 274 4.23 -10.86 -17.93
N ASN A 275 4.38 -9.64 -18.43
CA ASN A 275 4.96 -9.35 -19.74
C ASN A 275 6.46 -9.00 -19.65
N PHE A 276 7.29 -9.94 -20.07
CA PHE A 276 8.75 -9.79 -20.14
C PHE A 276 9.25 -9.48 -21.57
N ASP A 277 8.37 -9.49 -22.57
CA ASP A 277 8.74 -9.36 -23.99
C ASP A 277 8.87 -7.90 -24.44
N GLY A 278 8.47 -6.96 -23.58
CA GLY A 278 8.38 -5.54 -23.88
C GLY A 278 7.02 -5.14 -24.44
N ALA A 279 6.85 -3.84 -24.69
CA ALA A 279 5.64 -3.25 -25.27
C ALA A 279 5.96 -1.85 -25.81
N GLU A 280 5.14 -1.35 -26.74
CA GLU A 280 5.25 -0.01 -27.31
C GLU A 280 4.04 0.82 -26.87
N ASP A 281 4.22 2.14 -26.75
CA ASP A 281 3.14 3.10 -26.46
C ASP A 281 2.27 2.74 -25.22
N VAL A 282 2.89 2.33 -24.11
CA VAL A 282 2.14 1.97 -22.89
C VAL A 282 1.96 3.18 -21.98
N GLY A 283 0.71 3.50 -21.66
CA GLY A 283 0.34 4.59 -20.76
C GLY A 283 -0.02 4.10 -19.36
N PHE A 284 0.41 4.81 -18.32
CA PHE A 284 0.11 4.48 -16.91
C PHE A 284 -0.22 5.74 -16.12
N GLY A 285 -1.32 5.76 -15.36
CA GLY A 285 -1.62 6.81 -14.38
C GLY A 285 -1.59 8.23 -14.96
N GLY A 286 -2.03 8.41 -16.21
CA GLY A 286 -2.03 9.69 -16.92
C GLY A 286 -0.64 10.21 -17.34
N ARG A 287 0.41 9.40 -17.22
CA ARG A 287 1.75 9.71 -17.74
C ARG A 287 1.77 9.59 -19.27
N PRO A 288 2.70 10.28 -19.96
CA PRO A 288 2.95 10.03 -21.38
C PRO A 288 3.27 8.57 -21.63
N ASP A 289 2.81 8.06 -22.76
CA ASP A 289 3.08 6.70 -23.20
C ASP A 289 4.60 6.45 -23.29
N ILE A 290 5.03 5.26 -22.90
CA ILE A 290 6.42 4.84 -22.91
C ILE A 290 6.61 3.53 -23.67
N ASP A 291 7.75 3.42 -24.34
CA ASP A 291 8.22 2.15 -24.89
C ASP A 291 8.97 1.37 -23.81
N ILE A 292 8.57 0.13 -23.61
CA ILE A 292 9.12 -0.78 -22.62
C ILE A 292 9.95 -1.82 -23.37
N PRO A 293 11.28 -1.84 -23.19
CA PRO A 293 12.12 -2.86 -23.81
C PRO A 293 11.81 -4.24 -23.20
N ALA A 294 12.17 -5.30 -23.92
CA ALA A 294 12.17 -6.64 -23.34
C ALA A 294 13.05 -6.70 -22.07
N PHE A 295 12.63 -7.50 -21.10
CA PHE A 295 13.32 -7.63 -19.82
C PHE A 295 14.78 -8.11 -20.01
N ASP A 296 15.72 -7.33 -19.50
CA ASP A 296 17.15 -7.67 -19.50
C ASP A 296 17.74 -7.52 -18.10
N ALA A 297 18.08 -8.64 -17.48
CA ALA A 297 18.72 -8.66 -16.17
C ALA A 297 20.07 -7.93 -16.13
N ALA A 298 20.76 -7.80 -17.27
CA ALA A 298 21.99 -7.02 -17.35
C ALA A 298 21.75 -5.51 -17.15
N GLY A 299 20.52 -5.02 -17.38
CA GLY A 299 20.10 -3.65 -17.08
C GLY A 299 20.13 -3.32 -15.58
N ILE A 300 19.84 -4.31 -14.73
CA ILE A 300 19.94 -4.22 -13.27
C ILE A 300 21.41 -4.18 -12.84
N SER A 301 22.19 -5.17 -13.30
CA SER A 301 23.61 -5.29 -13.00
C SER A 301 24.30 -6.22 -14.01
N PRO A 302 25.54 -5.91 -14.44
CA PRO A 302 26.35 -6.80 -15.24
C PRO A 302 26.57 -8.20 -14.63
N THR A 303 26.41 -8.36 -13.31
CA THR A 303 26.53 -9.66 -12.62
C THR A 303 25.41 -10.62 -12.98
N PHE A 304 24.26 -10.13 -13.45
CA PHE A 304 23.13 -10.94 -13.89
C PHE A 304 23.07 -11.10 -15.41
N ALA A 305 24.12 -10.73 -16.14
CA ALA A 305 24.17 -10.90 -17.58
C ALA A 305 23.95 -12.38 -17.97
N GLY A 306 22.95 -12.64 -18.81
CA GLY A 306 22.54 -13.98 -19.25
C GLY A 306 21.57 -14.70 -18.32
N ALA A 307 21.14 -14.08 -17.22
CA ALA A 307 20.20 -14.65 -16.26
C ALA A 307 18.75 -14.16 -16.45
N SER A 308 18.41 -13.46 -17.55
CA SER A 308 17.08 -12.88 -17.75
C SER A 308 15.96 -13.93 -17.74
N ALA A 309 16.17 -15.08 -18.39
CA ALA A 309 15.19 -16.17 -18.39
C ALA A 309 15.01 -16.77 -16.98
N ASP A 310 16.11 -17.09 -16.30
CA ASP A 310 16.08 -17.66 -14.94
C ASP A 310 15.40 -16.71 -13.95
N LEU A 311 15.67 -15.39 -14.04
CA LEU A 311 15.01 -14.39 -13.20
C LEU A 311 13.52 -14.30 -13.50
N ALA A 312 13.12 -14.22 -14.78
CA ALA A 312 11.71 -14.12 -15.17
C ALA A 312 10.90 -15.36 -14.75
N GLU A 313 11.47 -16.57 -14.88
CA GLU A 313 10.85 -17.81 -14.40
C GLU A 313 10.68 -17.80 -12.87
N GLN A 314 11.70 -17.35 -12.12
CA GLN A 314 11.61 -17.25 -10.67
C GLN A 314 10.60 -16.20 -10.21
N ILE A 315 10.59 -15.02 -10.83
CA ILE A 315 9.61 -13.97 -10.56
C ILE A 315 8.20 -14.52 -10.80
N THR A 316 7.97 -15.17 -11.94
CA THR A 316 6.67 -15.77 -12.28
C THR A 316 6.23 -16.79 -11.23
N ALA A 317 7.14 -17.65 -10.76
CA ALA A 317 6.83 -18.66 -9.74
C ALA A 317 6.50 -18.04 -8.38
N LEU A 318 7.21 -16.98 -7.98
CA LEU A 318 6.99 -16.28 -6.71
C LEU A 318 5.66 -15.52 -6.72
N VAL A 319 5.35 -14.77 -7.79
CA VAL A 319 4.06 -14.09 -7.93
C VAL A 319 2.90 -15.09 -7.87
N ARG A 320 3.01 -16.24 -8.55
CA ARG A 320 1.99 -17.31 -8.46
C ARG A 320 1.77 -17.81 -7.04
N GLU A 321 2.81 -17.84 -6.24
CA GLU A 321 2.73 -18.28 -4.85
C GLU A 321 2.01 -17.26 -3.97
N ASP A 322 2.26 -15.96 -4.17
CA ASP A 322 1.60 -14.88 -3.43
C ASP A 322 0.08 -14.88 -3.61
N PHE A 323 -0.39 -15.22 -4.82
CA PHE A 323 -1.81 -15.31 -5.15
C PHE A 323 -2.39 -16.73 -5.03
N ALA A 324 -1.63 -17.70 -4.52
CA ALA A 324 -2.08 -19.09 -4.44
C ALA A 324 -3.33 -19.23 -3.54
N GLY A 325 -4.43 -19.69 -4.14
CA GLY A 325 -5.71 -19.86 -3.46
C GLY A 325 -6.66 -18.68 -3.58
N LEU A 326 -6.27 -17.60 -4.28
CA LEU A 326 -7.21 -16.63 -4.82
C LEU A 326 -7.67 -17.08 -6.21
N ASP A 327 -8.80 -16.58 -6.69
CA ASP A 327 -9.24 -16.79 -8.08
C ASP A 327 -8.51 -15.82 -9.04
N VAL A 328 -7.17 -15.87 -9.00
CA VAL A 328 -6.28 -15.07 -9.83
C VAL A 328 -5.39 -16.00 -10.64
N GLU A 329 -5.51 -15.94 -11.95
CA GLU A 329 -4.66 -16.70 -12.88
C GLU A 329 -3.46 -15.85 -13.30
N ILE A 330 -2.26 -16.28 -12.91
CA ILE A 330 -1.00 -15.64 -13.33
C ILE A 330 -0.44 -16.33 -14.57
N LEU A 331 -0.42 -15.60 -15.68
CA LEU A 331 0.13 -15.95 -16.98
C LEU A 331 1.50 -15.29 -17.18
N SER A 332 2.32 -15.81 -18.10
CA SER A 332 3.66 -15.26 -18.35
C SER A 332 4.10 -15.39 -19.80
N THR A 333 4.71 -14.35 -20.37
CA THR A 333 5.21 -14.39 -21.76
C THR A 333 6.39 -15.34 -21.92
N VAL A 334 7.18 -15.60 -20.86
CA VAL A 334 8.26 -16.60 -20.94
C VAL A 334 7.73 -18.03 -21.09
N GLU A 335 6.45 -18.25 -20.80
CA GLU A 335 5.75 -19.53 -21.03
C GLU A 335 4.92 -19.52 -22.33
N GLY A 336 5.03 -18.46 -23.12
CA GLY A 336 4.31 -18.27 -24.38
C GLY A 336 2.86 -17.82 -24.23
N ALA A 337 2.46 -17.34 -23.04
CA ALA A 337 1.16 -16.71 -22.87
C ALA A 337 1.13 -15.32 -23.53
N SER A 338 -0.07 -14.86 -23.87
CA SER A 338 -0.33 -13.53 -24.42
C SER A 338 -1.60 -12.97 -23.81
N ALA A 339 -1.71 -11.65 -23.72
CA ALA A 339 -2.92 -11.01 -23.25
C ALA A 339 -4.05 -11.25 -24.27
N ASP A 340 -5.18 -11.73 -23.80
CA ASP A 340 -6.45 -11.49 -24.47
C ASP A 340 -7.06 -10.21 -23.88
N GLY A 341 -7.93 -9.51 -24.60
CA GLY A 341 -8.41 -8.18 -24.20
C GLY A 341 -9.18 -8.07 -22.86
N GLU A 342 -9.15 -9.11 -22.03
CA GLU A 342 -9.72 -9.23 -20.68
C GLU A 342 -8.64 -9.56 -19.63
N THR A 343 -7.36 -9.42 -19.98
CA THR A 343 -6.22 -9.70 -19.11
C THR A 343 -5.54 -8.39 -18.71
N SER A 344 -5.35 -8.14 -17.42
CA SER A 344 -4.48 -7.08 -16.93
C SER A 344 -3.01 -7.43 -17.14
N VAL A 345 -2.14 -6.45 -17.40
CA VAL A 345 -0.75 -6.71 -17.78
C VAL A 345 0.23 -6.02 -16.83
N ILE A 346 1.20 -6.78 -16.33
CA ILE A 346 2.33 -6.26 -15.56
C ILE A 346 3.55 -6.29 -16.47
N HIS A 347 4.05 -5.12 -16.84
CA HIS A 347 5.22 -4.97 -17.69
C HIS A 347 6.51 -4.96 -16.88
N PHE A 348 7.58 -5.57 -17.40
CA PHE A 348 8.90 -5.61 -16.76
C PHE A 348 9.95 -4.99 -17.67
N GLY A 349 10.47 -3.82 -17.30
CA GLY A 349 11.51 -3.14 -18.08
C GLY A 349 11.73 -1.68 -17.70
N THR A 350 12.65 -1.04 -18.41
CA THR A 350 12.98 0.41 -18.34
C THR A 350 13.35 0.90 -16.93
N TYR A 351 13.49 2.23 -16.79
CA TYR A 351 14.03 2.92 -15.63
C TYR A 351 13.15 4.10 -15.22
N ASP A 352 12.88 4.20 -13.92
CA ASP A 352 12.37 5.42 -13.27
C ASP A 352 13.26 5.72 -12.05
N ALA A 353 13.77 6.95 -11.96
CA ALA A 353 14.72 7.32 -10.91
C ALA A 353 14.12 7.34 -9.50
N ALA A 354 12.79 7.38 -9.39
CA ALA A 354 12.07 7.50 -8.13
C ALA A 354 11.26 6.25 -7.81
N LEU A 355 10.85 5.46 -8.80
CA LEU A 355 9.87 4.39 -8.62
C LEU A 355 10.43 2.99 -8.89
N LEU A 356 10.03 2.02 -8.07
CA LEU A 356 10.23 0.58 -8.34
C LEU A 356 9.11 -0.02 -9.19
N GLY A 357 7.89 0.48 -9.03
CA GLY A 357 6.73 0.10 -9.81
C GLY A 357 5.63 1.16 -9.75
N VAL A 358 4.65 1.03 -10.64
CA VAL A 358 3.41 1.82 -10.63
C VAL A 358 2.29 1.06 -11.33
N ALA A 359 1.13 1.00 -10.67
CA ALA A 359 -0.14 0.59 -11.26
C ALA A 359 -0.90 1.78 -11.86
N GLU A 360 -1.75 1.53 -12.86
CA GLU A 360 -2.59 2.55 -13.48
C GLU A 360 -3.49 3.27 -12.46
N SER A 361 -4.08 2.50 -11.54
CA SER A 361 -4.96 2.98 -10.47
C SER A 361 -5.04 1.95 -9.33
N VAL A 362 -5.79 2.29 -8.29
CA VAL A 362 -6.31 1.30 -7.32
C VAL A 362 -7.71 0.92 -7.80
N ASP A 363 -7.94 -0.34 -8.12
CA ASP A 363 -9.24 -0.83 -8.63
C ASP A 363 -10.05 -1.49 -7.53
N GLU A 364 -10.85 -0.69 -6.83
CA GLU A 364 -11.60 -1.18 -5.68
C GLU A 364 -12.51 -2.37 -6.06
N TYR A 365 -12.29 -3.48 -5.39
CA TYR A 365 -12.99 -4.75 -5.63
C TYR A 365 -12.87 -5.32 -7.05
N ASN A 366 -11.77 -5.04 -7.77
CA ASN A 366 -11.49 -5.58 -9.10
C ASN A 366 -12.65 -5.28 -10.07
N GLY A 367 -13.06 -4.01 -10.16
CA GLY A 367 -14.13 -3.54 -11.02
C GLY A 367 -13.73 -3.49 -12.51
N GLU A 368 -12.44 -3.39 -12.80
CA GLU A 368 -11.84 -3.32 -14.13
C GLU A 368 -10.97 -4.56 -14.41
N THR A 369 -11.46 -5.44 -15.29
CA THR A 369 -10.73 -6.67 -15.65
C THR A 369 -9.53 -6.43 -16.59
N ARG A 370 -9.20 -5.18 -16.92
CA ARG A 370 -8.12 -4.84 -17.84
C ARG A 370 -7.48 -3.53 -17.48
N GLN A 371 -6.32 -3.64 -16.86
CA GLN A 371 -5.50 -2.52 -16.43
C GLN A 371 -4.03 -2.86 -16.64
N ASP A 372 -3.20 -1.83 -16.68
CA ASP A 372 -1.77 -1.99 -16.87
C ASP A 372 -0.98 -1.54 -15.63
N ALA A 373 0.11 -2.23 -15.34
CA ALA A 373 1.11 -1.80 -14.36
C ALA A 373 2.51 -2.07 -14.89
N ILE A 374 3.52 -1.44 -14.29
CA ILE A 374 4.91 -1.63 -14.66
C ILE A 374 5.80 -1.79 -13.43
N VAL A 375 6.78 -2.68 -13.55
CA VAL A 375 7.93 -2.78 -12.65
C VAL A 375 9.17 -2.26 -13.38
N PHE A 376 9.75 -1.18 -12.86
CA PHE A 376 10.92 -0.50 -13.43
C PHE A 376 12.20 -1.28 -13.10
N THR A 377 12.48 -2.33 -13.88
CA THR A 377 13.52 -3.31 -13.52
C THR A 377 14.90 -2.69 -13.41
N ASP A 378 15.26 -1.70 -14.23
CA ASP A 378 16.60 -1.09 -14.18
C ASP A 378 16.82 -0.31 -12.87
N THR A 379 15.75 0.17 -12.22
CA THR A 379 15.81 0.86 -10.93
C THR A 379 16.32 -0.05 -9.80
N PHE A 380 16.19 -1.38 -9.96
CA PHE A 380 16.73 -2.34 -9.01
C PHE A 380 18.27 -2.37 -8.98
N ALA A 381 18.96 -1.65 -9.87
CA ALA A 381 20.39 -1.37 -9.72
C ALA A 381 20.74 -0.72 -8.36
N ALA A 382 19.77 -0.09 -7.69
CA ALA A 382 19.92 0.42 -6.33
C ALA A 382 20.19 -0.66 -5.27
N PHE A 383 19.88 -1.93 -5.54
CA PHE A 383 20.16 -3.07 -4.66
C PHE A 383 21.59 -3.58 -4.80
N ASN A 384 22.33 -3.19 -5.83
CA ASN A 384 23.70 -3.66 -6.09
C ASN A 384 24.67 -3.53 -4.91
N PRO A 385 24.61 -2.48 -4.05
CA PRO A 385 25.44 -2.40 -2.84
C PRO A 385 25.21 -3.54 -1.84
N LEU A 386 24.05 -4.21 -1.88
CA LEU A 386 23.74 -5.38 -1.06
C LEU A 386 24.30 -6.69 -1.64
N ASN A 387 24.82 -6.65 -2.88
CA ASN A 387 25.30 -7.81 -3.64
C ASN A 387 24.29 -8.99 -3.61
N PRO A 388 23.04 -8.77 -4.05
CA PRO A 388 21.98 -9.77 -3.99
C PRO A 388 22.32 -11.00 -4.83
N SER A 389 21.88 -12.18 -4.38
CA SER A 389 21.81 -13.36 -5.25
C SER A 389 20.72 -13.22 -6.30
N ILE A 390 20.67 -14.15 -7.26
CA ILE A 390 19.55 -14.25 -8.22
C ILE A 390 18.23 -14.41 -7.44
N ASP A 391 18.18 -15.34 -6.48
CA ASP A 391 16.97 -15.58 -5.67
C ASP A 391 16.50 -14.32 -4.90
N GLU A 392 17.42 -13.56 -4.29
CA GLU A 392 17.09 -12.33 -3.56
C GLU A 392 16.61 -11.21 -4.49
N MET A 393 17.20 -11.10 -5.69
CA MET A 393 16.76 -10.13 -6.69
C MET A 393 15.39 -10.53 -7.28
N ALA A 394 15.17 -11.81 -7.57
CA ALA A 394 13.88 -12.33 -8.01
C ALA A 394 12.79 -12.07 -6.96
N GLN A 395 13.09 -12.30 -5.67
CA GLN A 395 12.16 -12.02 -4.58
C GLN A 395 11.80 -10.53 -4.51
N ALA A 396 12.79 -9.64 -4.59
CA ALA A 396 12.52 -8.20 -4.54
C ALA A 396 11.64 -7.74 -5.71
N ILE A 397 11.91 -8.23 -6.93
CA ILE A 397 11.10 -7.90 -8.11
C ILE A 397 9.69 -8.51 -8.01
N ALA A 398 9.58 -9.75 -7.55
CA ALA A 398 8.29 -10.42 -7.35
C ALA A 398 7.43 -9.71 -6.31
N ASN A 399 8.00 -9.30 -5.18
CA ASN A 399 7.27 -8.51 -4.17
C ASN A 399 6.71 -7.22 -4.76
N VAL A 400 7.49 -6.49 -5.57
CA VAL A 400 7.01 -5.28 -6.26
C VAL A 400 5.93 -5.62 -7.29
N ALA A 401 6.10 -6.66 -8.11
CA ALA A 401 5.08 -7.07 -9.07
C ALA A 401 3.75 -7.44 -8.37
N SER A 402 3.81 -8.23 -7.30
CA SER A 402 2.66 -8.59 -6.50
C SER A 402 2.03 -7.37 -5.81
N HIS A 403 2.84 -6.37 -5.44
CA HIS A 403 2.36 -5.09 -4.88
C HIS A 403 1.54 -4.32 -5.90
N GLU A 404 2.06 -4.17 -7.12
CA GLU A 404 1.32 -3.50 -8.19
C GLU A 404 0.03 -4.26 -8.55
N ILE A 405 0.07 -5.61 -8.59
CA ILE A 405 -1.15 -6.42 -8.73
C ILE A 405 -2.13 -6.14 -7.58
N GLY A 406 -1.64 -5.99 -6.35
CA GLY A 406 -2.47 -5.63 -5.20
C GLY A 406 -3.28 -4.35 -5.46
N HIS A 407 -2.69 -3.33 -6.07
CA HIS A 407 -3.41 -2.12 -6.48
C HIS A 407 -4.48 -2.39 -7.53
N LEU A 408 -4.18 -3.18 -8.56
CA LEU A 408 -5.16 -3.61 -9.57
C LEU A 408 -6.31 -4.46 -8.99
N LEU A 409 -6.21 -4.87 -7.72
CA LEU A 409 -7.23 -5.63 -7.00
C LEU A 409 -7.84 -4.85 -5.82
N GLY A 410 -7.52 -3.56 -5.70
CA GLY A 410 -8.12 -2.61 -4.76
C GLY A 410 -7.37 -2.43 -3.44
N LEU A 411 -6.16 -2.99 -3.30
CA LEU A 411 -5.34 -2.77 -2.12
C LEU A 411 -4.63 -1.42 -2.16
N VAL A 412 -4.36 -0.87 -0.98
CA VAL A 412 -3.71 0.44 -0.80
C VAL A 412 -2.45 0.29 0.04
N HIS A 413 -1.58 1.29 0.03
CA HIS A 413 -0.32 1.20 0.77
C HIS A 413 -0.53 1.06 2.29
N THR A 414 0.27 0.20 2.89
CA THR A 414 0.32 -0.01 4.34
C THR A 414 1.70 0.39 4.90
N SER A 415 1.82 0.38 6.23
CA SER A 415 3.04 0.76 6.95
C SER A 415 3.75 -0.39 7.66
N GLY A 416 3.32 -1.64 7.43
CA GLY A 416 3.89 -2.81 8.08
C GLY A 416 4.84 -3.56 7.16
N SER A 417 6.16 -3.48 7.37
CA SER A 417 7.19 -4.13 6.51
C SER A 417 7.06 -5.64 6.23
N GLU A 418 6.15 -6.33 6.92
CA GLU A 418 5.81 -7.73 6.67
C GLU A 418 4.74 -7.90 5.57
N ASP A 419 3.91 -6.87 5.42
CA ASP A 419 2.85 -6.80 4.45
C ASP A 419 3.40 -6.50 3.06
N LEU A 420 2.78 -7.12 2.08
CA LEU A 420 3.18 -6.99 0.68
C LEU A 420 2.82 -5.59 0.14
N MET A 421 1.80 -4.94 0.69
CA MET A 421 1.42 -3.56 0.36
C MET A 421 2.24 -2.49 1.09
N ASP A 422 3.30 -2.87 1.81
CA ASP A 422 4.10 -1.93 2.58
C ASP A 422 5.08 -1.11 1.74
N ILE A 423 5.09 0.19 2.02
CA ILE A 423 6.01 1.14 1.39
C ILE A 423 7.13 1.64 2.31
N THR A 424 7.23 1.10 3.53
CA THR A 424 8.23 1.54 4.54
C THR A 424 9.47 0.64 4.63
N ALA A 425 9.40 -0.59 4.10
CA ALA A 425 10.47 -1.57 4.16
C ALA A 425 11.76 -1.02 3.56
N SER A 426 12.90 -1.48 4.06
CA SER A 426 14.22 -1.21 3.48
C SER A 426 14.42 -2.00 2.18
N LEU A 427 15.49 -1.69 1.44
CA LEU A 427 15.90 -2.53 0.29
C LEU A 427 16.21 -3.97 0.73
N SER A 428 16.82 -4.14 1.91
CA SER A 428 17.11 -5.47 2.47
C SER A 428 15.86 -6.24 2.89
N GLN A 429 14.81 -5.54 3.34
CA GLN A 429 13.53 -6.16 3.68
C GLN A 429 12.75 -6.57 2.42
N LEU A 430 12.85 -5.82 1.31
CA LEU A 430 12.25 -6.22 0.03
C LEU A 430 12.80 -7.53 -0.53
N MET A 431 14.04 -7.89 -0.21
CA MET A 431 14.61 -9.18 -0.64
C MET A 431 14.14 -10.35 0.24
N LEU A 432 13.36 -10.08 1.29
CA LEU A 432 12.71 -11.11 2.08
C LEU A 432 11.32 -11.39 1.52
N ASP A 433 10.84 -12.59 1.77
CA ASP A 433 9.46 -12.97 1.50
C ASP A 433 8.50 -12.06 2.28
N GLN A 434 7.57 -11.42 1.58
CA GLN A 434 6.48 -10.62 2.13
C GLN A 434 5.15 -11.35 1.86
N SER A 435 4.07 -10.96 2.53
CA SER A 435 2.79 -11.61 2.32
C SER A 435 1.65 -10.64 2.56
N PHE A 436 0.50 -10.88 1.94
CA PHE A 436 -0.72 -10.17 2.31
C PHE A 436 -1.07 -10.47 3.77
N VAL A 437 -1.05 -9.45 4.62
CA VAL A 437 -1.43 -9.56 6.04
C VAL A 437 -2.33 -8.40 6.44
N VAL A 438 -2.67 -8.33 7.74
CA VAL A 438 -3.29 -7.15 8.31
C VAL A 438 -2.20 -6.17 8.70
N ALA A 439 -2.25 -4.94 8.18
CA ALA A 439 -1.29 -3.89 8.52
C ALA A 439 -1.96 -2.52 8.58
N GLY A 440 -1.41 -1.62 9.40
CA GLY A 440 -1.89 -0.24 9.49
C GLY A 440 -1.78 0.47 8.14
N LEU A 441 -2.75 1.29 7.78
CA LEU A 441 -2.67 2.11 6.57
C LEU A 441 -1.42 2.99 6.65
N HIS A 442 -0.79 3.25 5.50
CA HIS A 442 0.30 4.21 5.49
C HIS A 442 -0.25 5.62 5.73
N PRO A 443 0.43 6.49 6.51
CA PRO A 443 -0.06 7.85 6.77
C PRO A 443 -0.18 8.76 5.54
N THR A 444 0.26 8.32 4.36
CA THR A 444 0.01 9.03 3.09
C THR A 444 -1.23 8.52 2.35
N VAL A 445 -1.86 7.45 2.84
CA VAL A 445 -3.11 6.89 2.33
C VAL A 445 -4.27 7.33 3.22
N PHE A 446 -4.12 7.16 4.53
CA PHE A 446 -5.11 7.60 5.51
C PHE A 446 -4.48 7.68 6.91
N LEU A 447 -5.01 8.52 7.80
CA LEU A 447 -4.39 8.81 9.09
C LEU A 447 -4.59 7.70 10.15
N ILE A 448 -5.69 6.94 10.06
CA ILE A 448 -6.02 5.87 11.01
C ILE A 448 -6.49 4.60 10.30
N GLY A 449 -6.58 3.51 11.06
CA GLY A 449 -7.09 2.23 10.57
C GLY A 449 -6.02 1.33 9.96
N ALA A 450 -6.48 0.18 9.45
CA ALA A 450 -5.64 -0.84 8.86
C ALA A 450 -6.28 -1.38 7.58
N GLN A 451 -5.52 -2.08 6.74
CA GLN A 451 -6.07 -2.91 5.67
C GLN A 451 -5.89 -4.38 6.04
N ASN A 452 -6.94 -5.18 5.84
CA ASN A 452 -6.89 -6.63 5.96
C ASN A 452 -6.83 -7.23 4.55
N SER A 453 -5.63 -7.24 3.97
CA SER A 453 -5.41 -7.59 2.56
C SER A 453 -5.95 -8.97 2.18
N PRO A 454 -5.77 -10.05 2.98
CA PRO A 454 -6.33 -11.37 2.63
C PRO A 454 -7.85 -11.40 2.56
N VAL A 455 -8.54 -10.72 3.49
CA VAL A 455 -10.00 -10.69 3.47
C VAL A 455 -10.49 -9.80 2.33
N TYR A 456 -9.87 -8.64 2.11
CA TYR A 456 -10.20 -7.75 1.00
C TYR A 456 -10.07 -8.48 -0.35
N LEU A 457 -8.93 -9.14 -0.61
CA LEU A 457 -8.74 -9.92 -1.84
C LEU A 457 -9.78 -11.05 -1.98
N SER A 458 -10.12 -11.74 -0.89
CA SER A 458 -11.20 -12.75 -0.93
C SER A 458 -12.55 -12.15 -1.31
N ASP A 459 -12.85 -10.92 -0.89
CA ASP A 459 -14.08 -10.21 -1.25
C ASP A 459 -14.04 -9.70 -2.71
N SER A 460 -12.85 -9.30 -3.20
CA SER A 460 -12.62 -8.80 -4.57
C SER A 460 -12.66 -9.90 -5.63
N VAL A 461 -11.79 -10.91 -5.49
CA VAL A 461 -11.54 -11.93 -6.53
C VAL A 461 -12.03 -13.32 -6.14
N GLY A 462 -12.32 -13.55 -4.86
CA GLY A 462 -12.71 -14.85 -4.35
C GLY A 462 -11.50 -15.67 -3.89
N ALA A 463 -11.74 -16.64 -3.00
CA ALA A 463 -10.67 -17.43 -2.41
C ALA A 463 -11.10 -18.85 -2.03
N ASP A 464 -10.16 -19.78 -2.11
CA ASP A 464 -10.16 -21.04 -1.37
C ASP A 464 -9.44 -20.84 -0.03
N ALA A 465 -10.22 -20.75 1.05
CA ALA A 465 -9.70 -20.52 2.39
C ALA A 465 -8.69 -21.58 2.88
N ALA A 466 -8.79 -22.83 2.40
CA ALA A 466 -7.85 -23.88 2.79
C ALA A 466 -6.49 -23.68 2.12
N VAL A 467 -6.48 -23.27 0.85
CA VAL A 467 -5.26 -22.97 0.10
C VAL A 467 -4.60 -21.70 0.65
N GLN A 468 -5.37 -20.64 0.89
CA GLN A 468 -4.87 -19.40 1.50
C GLN A 468 -4.15 -19.64 2.83
N LYS A 469 -4.74 -20.45 3.71
CA LYS A 469 -4.13 -20.81 4.99
C LYS A 469 -2.81 -21.59 4.82
N ALA A 470 -2.72 -22.44 3.80
CA ALA A 470 -1.50 -23.19 3.50
C ALA A 470 -0.40 -22.29 2.92
N ALA A 471 -0.77 -21.36 2.03
CA ALA A 471 0.12 -20.36 1.45
C ALA A 471 0.73 -19.46 2.53
N ALA A 472 -0.11 -18.85 3.38
CA ALA A 472 0.34 -17.99 4.48
C ALA A 472 1.32 -18.70 5.44
N ARG A 473 1.08 -19.99 5.73
CA ARG A 473 2.00 -20.79 6.54
C ARG A 473 3.34 -21.04 5.85
N THR A 474 3.32 -21.26 4.54
CA THR A 474 4.53 -21.50 3.74
C THR A 474 5.39 -20.24 3.69
N ALA A 475 4.77 -19.09 3.43
CA ALA A 475 5.45 -17.79 3.39
C ALA A 475 6.11 -17.45 4.74
N LEU A 476 5.37 -17.63 5.85
CA LEU A 476 5.94 -17.44 7.19
C LEU A 476 7.20 -18.29 7.44
N MET A 477 7.22 -19.53 6.97
CA MET A 477 8.39 -20.42 7.12
C MET A 477 9.56 -19.99 6.24
N ARG A 478 9.31 -19.51 5.02
CA ARG A 478 10.35 -19.00 4.12
C ARG A 478 10.96 -17.71 4.64
N ARG A 479 10.13 -16.77 5.09
CA ARG A 479 10.58 -15.54 5.72
C ARG A 479 11.46 -15.81 6.93
N ALA A 480 11.04 -16.74 7.81
CA ALA A 480 11.85 -17.17 8.94
C ALA A 480 13.21 -17.76 8.48
N ALA A 481 13.23 -18.54 7.41
CA ALA A 481 14.47 -19.05 6.83
C ALA A 481 15.35 -17.93 6.23
N GLY A 482 14.77 -16.94 5.55
CA GLY A 482 15.47 -15.78 5.01
C GLY A 482 16.13 -14.95 6.11
N LEU A 483 15.40 -14.66 7.19
CA LEU A 483 15.93 -13.97 8.36
C LEU A 483 17.11 -14.71 9.02
N LEU A 484 17.07 -16.05 9.05
CA LEU A 484 18.15 -16.86 9.60
C LEU A 484 19.39 -16.93 8.69
N ARG A 485 19.24 -16.73 7.39
CA ARG A 485 20.36 -16.71 6.43
C ARG A 485 21.10 -15.39 6.41
N ARG A 486 20.43 -14.30 6.81
CA ARG A 486 21.02 -12.96 6.80
C ARG A 486 22.20 -12.88 7.79
N PRO A 487 23.40 -12.47 7.34
CA PRO A 487 24.52 -12.27 8.24
C PRO A 487 24.18 -11.28 9.37
N PRO A 488 24.54 -11.58 10.63
CA PRO A 488 24.37 -10.64 11.72
C PRO A 488 25.08 -9.31 11.40
N GLY A 489 24.35 -8.20 11.43
CA GLY A 489 24.90 -6.87 11.15
C GLY A 489 24.93 -6.46 9.68
N SER A 490 24.30 -7.21 8.76
CA SER A 490 24.05 -6.69 7.41
C SER A 490 23.30 -5.36 7.49
N PRO A 491 23.79 -4.29 6.84
CA PRO A 491 23.19 -2.96 6.94
C PRO A 491 21.77 -2.98 6.39
N ASP A 492 20.83 -2.38 7.13
CA ASP A 492 19.55 -1.97 6.54
C ASP A 492 19.80 -0.68 5.77
N LEU A 493 19.90 -0.79 4.46
CA LEU A 493 19.98 0.38 3.59
C LEU A 493 18.57 0.97 3.47
N PRO A 494 18.36 2.22 3.92
CA PRO A 494 17.07 2.87 3.75
C PRO A 494 16.78 3.00 2.25
N ARG A 495 15.50 2.99 1.87
CA ARG A 495 15.05 3.29 0.50
C ARG A 495 15.21 4.78 0.14
N SER A 496 16.19 5.50 0.68
CA SER A 496 16.25 6.98 0.55
C SER A 496 16.17 7.44 -0.91
N GLY A 497 15.03 8.04 -1.29
CA GLY A 497 14.74 8.53 -2.64
C GLY A 497 14.06 7.53 -3.59
N LEU A 498 13.89 6.27 -3.19
CA LEU A 498 13.09 5.28 -3.89
C LEU A 498 11.75 5.11 -3.17
N HIS A 499 10.68 5.24 -3.94
CA HIS A 499 9.32 5.16 -3.48
C HIS A 499 8.57 4.11 -4.30
N PHE A 500 7.52 3.55 -3.74
CA PHE A 500 6.48 2.97 -4.59
C PHE A 500 5.67 4.10 -5.20
N GLY A 501 5.23 3.93 -6.44
CA GLY A 501 4.41 4.93 -7.10
C GLY A 501 3.17 5.18 -6.27
N SER A 502 2.85 6.45 -5.98
CA SER A 502 1.51 6.76 -5.51
C SER A 502 0.56 6.55 -6.68
N CYS A 503 -0.20 5.47 -6.66
CA CYS A 503 -1.28 5.22 -7.60
C CYS A 503 -2.23 6.43 -7.56
N GLY A 504 -2.39 7.12 -8.69
CA GLY A 504 -3.32 8.24 -8.83
C GLY A 504 -2.97 9.56 -8.13
N HIS A 505 -1.94 9.64 -7.26
CA HIS A 505 -1.52 10.91 -6.64
C HIS A 505 -0.20 11.37 -7.23
N GLY A 506 -0.23 11.92 -8.45
CA GLY A 506 0.95 12.60 -8.98
C GLY A 506 1.45 13.65 -7.98
N PRO A 507 2.78 13.86 -7.83
CA PRO A 507 3.30 14.92 -6.97
C PRO A 507 2.73 16.26 -7.44
N ARG A 508 1.82 16.82 -6.65
CA ARG A 508 1.28 18.15 -6.91
C ARG A 508 2.42 19.14 -6.77
N ARG A 509 2.59 19.99 -7.77
CA ARG A 509 3.52 21.12 -7.67
C ARG A 509 3.08 21.95 -6.46
N PRO A 510 3.98 22.31 -5.53
CA PRO A 510 3.67 23.38 -4.61
C PRO A 510 3.45 24.65 -5.44
N ASP A 511 2.30 25.31 -5.24
CA ASP A 511 2.00 26.62 -5.81
C ASP A 511 3.00 27.70 -5.33
#